data_AF-A0AAJ7RXA7-F1
#
_entry.id   AF-A0AAJ7RXA7-F1
#
_cell.length_a   1.000
_cell.length_b   1.000
_cell.length_c   1.000
_cell.angle_alpha   90.00
_cell.angle_beta   90.00
_cell.angle_gamma   90.00
#
_symmetry.space_group_name_H-M   'P 1'
#
loop_
_entity.id
_entity.type
_entity.pdbx_description
1 polymer ?
#
loop_
_entity_poly.entity_id
_entity_poly.type
_entity_poly.pdbx_seq_one_letter_code
_entity_poly.pdbx_strand_id
1 'polypeptide(L)'
;MSVFGSNVGLFSRLTSNIMTQFFVKNDNPQTIEALLIAIPYNAKAPVPGGCNMEFATEIAPYARVQTLPELVVVDVQPPSMPLQSIALSKCGNTTNPVSVEIYQMFLTEQDFSSLGYFSAISSMLTVQDIKTNGIEVASASVMSPMRRVFSAYTGVGSVYVAVAKYGENYAAYVPAFSYACHPVVDPESCTILSGFFPQFICASCLLIGLLLIIFSYQHLVIVIDTMITIFFFGTVLGYISFASIGIALLISLGITALIVWLRSVTLVGRALHNIMTIGFFSACLVYYNSPDTFIAVHDNAIFWTLFVIIACSIGVGALCLLGLSHLATCSICTGLMVVLPIDYYAGSNLKYILINFIRRATVEDFYLASVQHPSQTKDIILIVLWSGLAFYHFARHGVGILTSGSETIPLLGV
;
A
#
# COMPACT_ATOMS: atom_id res chain seq x y z
N MET A 1 16.65 10.32 33.18
CA MET A 1 15.62 10.29 32.11
C MET A 1 15.36 8.84 31.76
N SER A 2 14.10 8.45 31.56
CA SER A 2 13.70 7.10 31.17
C SER A 2 12.77 7.17 29.96
N VAL A 3 12.88 6.21 29.06
CA VAL A 3 12.02 6.07 27.88
C VAL A 3 11.54 4.62 27.80
N PHE A 4 10.29 4.43 27.39
CA PHE A 4 9.66 3.12 27.26
C PHE A 4 9.20 2.91 25.83
N GLY A 5 9.47 1.73 25.26
CA GLY A 5 9.06 1.37 23.91
C GLY A 5 9.91 0.25 23.32
N SER A 6 9.54 -0.23 22.12
CA SER A 6 10.23 -1.33 21.44
C SER A 6 11.50 -0.89 20.70
N ASN A 7 11.49 0.32 20.12
CA ASN A 7 12.63 0.93 19.45
C ASN A 7 12.82 2.34 19.99
N VAL A 8 13.69 2.48 20.98
CA VAL A 8 13.91 3.74 21.69
C VAL A 8 15.40 4.07 21.70
N GLY A 9 15.70 5.36 21.77
CA GLY A 9 17.07 5.87 21.76
C GLY A 9 17.28 6.88 22.88
N LEU A 10 18.52 6.92 23.38
CA LEU A 10 18.98 7.97 24.28
C LEU A 10 20.24 8.62 23.69
N PHE A 11 20.33 9.92 23.84
CA PHE A 11 21.51 10.68 23.44
C PHE A 11 22.41 10.94 24.65
N SER A 12 23.71 10.71 24.48
CA SER A 12 24.73 11.08 25.47
C SER A 12 25.78 11.95 24.82
N ARG A 13 26.13 13.05 25.50
CA ARG A 13 27.31 13.84 25.13
C ARG A 13 28.52 13.29 25.85
N LEU A 14 29.49 12.79 25.09
CA LEU A 14 30.80 12.42 25.62
C LEU A 14 31.56 13.69 26.02
N THR A 15 31.58 13.98 27.33
CA THR A 15 32.47 14.98 27.92
C THR A 15 33.65 14.27 28.61
N SER A 16 34.84 14.85 28.54
CA SER A 16 36.09 14.20 28.97
C SER A 16 36.15 13.80 30.45
N ASN A 17 35.20 14.24 31.28
CA ASN A 17 35.28 14.16 32.74
C ASN A 17 34.13 13.38 33.41
N ILE A 18 33.16 12.81 32.66
CA ILE A 18 31.99 12.14 33.25
C ILE A 18 31.74 10.78 32.59
N MET A 19 31.80 9.71 33.39
CA MET A 19 31.33 8.39 32.97
C MET A 19 29.79 8.40 32.95
N THR A 20 29.19 8.25 31.77
CA THR A 20 27.73 8.12 31.64
C THR A 20 27.35 6.65 31.59
N GLN A 21 26.42 6.22 32.45
CA GLN A 21 25.93 4.85 32.52
C GLN A 21 24.48 4.77 32.02
N PHE A 22 24.17 3.72 31.26
CA PHE A 22 22.83 3.42 30.76
C PHE A 22 22.34 2.11 31.37
N PHE A 23 21.08 2.10 31.79
CA PHE A 23 20.44 0.93 32.39
C PHE A 23 19.25 0.54 31.52
N VAL A 24 19.12 -0.77 31.27
CA VAL A 24 17.98 -1.35 30.56
C VAL A 24 17.23 -2.25 31.53
N LYS A 25 15.91 -2.09 31.58
CA LYS A 25 15.03 -2.85 32.46
C LYS A 25 13.89 -3.42 31.63
N ASN A 26 13.62 -4.72 31.77
CA ASN A 26 12.42 -5.34 31.25
C ASN A 26 11.40 -5.45 32.39
N ASP A 27 10.30 -4.71 32.29
CA ASP A 27 9.18 -4.78 33.23
C ASP A 27 8.09 -5.77 32.78
N ASN A 28 8.23 -6.38 31.60
CA ASN A 28 7.26 -7.35 31.09
C ASN A 28 7.43 -8.72 31.77
N PRO A 29 6.33 -9.49 31.92
CA PRO A 29 6.39 -10.83 32.50
C PRO A 29 7.09 -11.86 31.60
N GLN A 30 7.31 -11.53 30.32
CA GLN A 30 7.92 -12.42 29.34
C GLN A 30 9.42 -12.12 29.17
N THR A 31 10.19 -13.17 28.86
CA THR A 31 11.60 -13.01 28.46
C THR A 31 11.63 -12.40 27.06
N ILE A 32 12.39 -11.30 26.90
CA ILE A 32 12.52 -10.60 25.63
C ILE A 32 13.97 -10.64 25.15
N GLU A 33 14.15 -10.70 23.84
CA GLU A 33 15.45 -10.45 23.20
C GLU A 33 15.61 -8.95 23.00
N ALA A 34 16.79 -8.41 23.30
CA ALA A 34 17.09 -6.99 23.18
C ALA A 34 18.39 -6.78 22.42
N LEU A 35 18.38 -5.80 21.52
CA LEU A 35 19.55 -5.37 20.74
C LEU A 35 20.01 -4.00 21.26
N LEU A 36 21.21 -3.94 21.83
CA LEU A 36 21.82 -2.69 22.29
C LEU A 36 22.87 -2.24 21.29
N ILE A 37 22.73 -1.00 20.80
CA ILE A 37 23.63 -0.43 19.79
C ILE A 37 24.08 0.95 20.26
N ALA A 38 25.38 1.23 20.13
CA ALA A 38 25.95 2.55 20.36
C ALA A 38 26.49 3.10 19.03
N ILE A 39 25.89 4.20 18.55
CA ILE A 39 26.28 4.86 17.31
C ILE A 39 26.97 6.19 17.65
N PRO A 40 28.26 6.38 17.30
CA PRO A 40 28.93 7.65 17.46
C PRO A 40 28.52 8.62 16.35
N TYR A 41 28.25 9.87 16.71
CA TYR A 41 28.01 10.95 15.74
C TYR A 41 29.21 11.89 15.64
N ASN A 42 29.40 12.45 14.45
CA ASN A 42 30.38 13.52 14.24
C ASN A 42 29.94 14.79 15.00
N ALA A 43 30.87 15.50 15.63
CA ALA A 43 30.58 16.73 16.36
C ALA A 43 30.02 17.87 15.47
N LYS A 44 30.22 17.78 14.15
CA LYS A 44 29.67 18.70 13.13
C LYS A 44 28.32 18.24 12.56
N ALA A 45 27.84 17.05 12.94
CA ALA A 45 26.55 16.55 12.50
C ALA A 45 25.40 17.19 13.31
N PRO A 46 24.20 17.31 12.73
CA PRO A 46 23.02 17.74 13.48
C PRO A 46 22.68 16.70 14.56
N VAL A 47 21.98 17.13 15.61
CA VAL A 47 21.57 16.23 16.71
C VAL A 47 20.12 15.77 16.45
N PRO A 48 19.89 14.48 16.17
CA PRO A 48 18.55 13.92 15.99
C PRO A 48 17.65 14.20 17.19
N GLY A 49 16.47 14.78 16.95
CA GLY A 49 15.49 15.08 17.99
C GLY A 49 15.94 16.10 19.05
N GLY A 50 17.00 16.86 18.78
CA GLY A 50 17.55 17.85 19.71
C GLY A 50 16.67 19.09 19.92
N CYS A 51 15.58 19.23 19.17
CA CYS A 51 14.58 20.28 19.32
C CYS A 51 13.21 19.73 19.71
N ASN A 52 13.20 18.62 20.45
CA ASN A 52 11.97 18.00 20.90
C ASN A 52 11.17 18.93 21.84
N MET A 53 9.87 19.03 21.58
CA MET A 53 8.90 19.71 22.46
C MET A 53 7.72 18.83 22.85
N GLU A 54 7.61 17.61 22.29
CA GLU A 54 6.42 16.76 22.42
C GLU A 54 6.71 15.43 23.11
N PHE A 55 7.89 14.85 22.87
CA PHE A 55 8.26 13.53 23.42
C PHE A 55 8.77 13.68 24.86
N ALA A 56 8.74 12.58 25.61
CA ALA A 56 9.09 12.58 27.03
C ALA A 56 10.58 12.90 27.32
N THR A 57 11.43 12.86 26.30
CA THR A 57 12.89 13.02 26.42
C THR A 57 13.36 14.32 25.79
N GLU A 58 14.06 15.19 26.52
CA GLU A 58 14.64 16.46 26.02
C GLU A 58 15.32 16.32 24.65
N ILE A 59 16.12 15.26 24.45
CA ILE A 59 16.64 14.88 23.13
C ILE A 59 16.01 13.53 22.79
N ALA A 60 15.18 13.52 21.74
CA ALA A 60 14.40 12.37 21.33
C ALA A 60 14.87 11.82 19.97
N PRO A 61 15.99 11.07 19.92
CA PRO A 61 16.57 10.61 18.66
C PRO A 61 15.83 9.40 18.06
N TYR A 62 14.59 9.14 18.45
CA TYR A 62 13.78 7.99 18.02
C TYR A 62 12.45 8.48 17.44
N ALA A 63 11.81 7.62 16.64
CA ALA A 63 10.48 7.89 16.11
C ALA A 63 9.39 7.24 16.98
N ARG A 64 8.21 7.85 17.02
CA ARG A 64 7.01 7.26 17.57
C ARG A 64 6.17 6.72 16.41
N VAL A 65 5.82 5.44 16.49
CA VAL A 65 4.98 4.78 15.49
C VAL A 65 3.60 4.54 16.08
N GLN A 66 2.59 4.99 15.36
CA GLN A 66 1.19 4.68 15.63
C GLN A 66 0.65 3.81 14.51
N THR A 67 0.28 2.58 14.86
CA THR A 67 -0.33 1.63 13.93
C THR A 67 -1.85 1.76 14.01
N LEU A 68 -2.48 2.20 12.92
CA LEU A 68 -3.92 2.15 12.70
C LEU A 68 -4.25 1.00 11.71
N PRO A 69 -5.51 0.57 11.57
CA PRO A 69 -5.86 -0.56 10.71
C PRO A 69 -5.51 -0.33 9.22
N GLU A 70 -5.64 0.90 8.72
CA GLU A 70 -5.39 1.26 7.32
C GLU A 70 -4.13 2.14 7.12
N LEU A 71 -3.60 2.71 8.20
CA LEU A 71 -2.51 3.69 8.18
C LEU A 71 -1.42 3.37 9.21
N VAL A 72 -0.18 3.69 8.90
CA VAL A 72 0.93 3.74 9.87
C VAL A 72 1.46 5.16 9.91
N VAL A 73 1.39 5.80 11.09
CA VAL A 73 1.86 7.17 11.30
C VAL A 73 3.19 7.13 12.04
N VAL A 74 4.19 7.78 11.49
CA VAL A 74 5.54 7.88 12.04
C VAL A 74 5.83 9.34 12.34
N ASP A 75 5.99 9.64 13.62
CA ASP A 75 6.35 10.96 14.11
C ASP A 75 7.80 10.97 14.57
N VAL A 76 8.58 11.92 14.05
CA VAL A 76 9.94 12.22 14.52
C VAL A 76 10.01 13.61 15.12
N GLN A 77 10.99 13.87 15.97
CA GLN A 77 11.18 15.19 16.54
C GLN A 77 12.24 15.96 15.75
N PRO A 78 12.10 17.29 15.60
CA PRO A 78 13.01 18.07 14.79
C PRO A 78 14.44 18.01 15.34
N PRO A 79 15.44 17.92 14.45
CA PRO A 79 16.84 17.92 14.85
C PRO A 79 17.30 19.32 15.25
N SER A 80 18.35 19.40 16.08
CA SER A 80 19.04 20.66 16.37
C SER A 80 20.33 20.79 15.55
N MET A 81 20.83 22.02 15.45
CA MET A 81 22.14 22.29 14.84
C MET A 81 23.28 21.60 15.61
N PRO A 82 24.46 21.42 14.98
CA PRO A 82 25.61 20.80 15.64
C PRO A 82 25.98 21.52 16.94
N LEU A 83 26.30 20.74 17.98
CA LEU A 83 26.59 21.21 19.35
C LEU A 83 27.76 22.21 19.45
N GLN A 84 28.58 22.36 18.42
CA GLN A 84 29.73 23.29 18.38
C GLN A 84 29.35 24.73 17.97
N SER A 85 28.13 24.98 17.47
CA SER A 85 27.72 26.35 17.14
C SER A 85 27.52 27.16 18.42
N ILE A 86 28.30 28.23 18.60
CA ILE A 86 28.42 29.09 19.80
C ILE A 86 27.09 29.78 20.21
N ALA A 87 26.05 29.69 19.39
CA ALA A 87 24.69 30.08 19.78
C ALA A 87 23.95 28.85 20.30
N LEU A 88 23.51 28.91 21.57
CA LEU A 88 22.53 28.03 22.22
C LEU A 88 21.63 27.35 21.18
N SER A 89 21.67 26.01 21.10
CA SER A 89 20.78 25.12 20.34
C SER A 89 19.53 25.82 19.77
N LYS A 90 19.67 26.48 18.61
CA LYS A 90 18.57 27.26 18.03
C LYS A 90 17.56 26.31 17.41
N CYS A 91 16.60 25.93 18.24
CA CYS A 91 15.36 25.31 17.81
C CYS A 91 14.44 26.42 17.34
N GLY A 92 14.41 26.64 16.03
CA GLY A 92 13.54 27.63 15.40
C GLY A 92 14.23 28.97 15.12
N ASN A 93 14.58 29.19 13.85
CA ASN A 93 14.05 30.32 13.11
C ASN A 93 14.06 29.97 11.60
N THR A 94 13.32 30.73 10.80
CA THR A 94 13.05 30.61 9.34
C THR A 94 14.25 30.43 8.39
N THR A 95 15.46 30.26 8.92
CA THR A 95 16.73 30.00 8.23
C THR A 95 17.42 28.75 8.81
N ASN A 96 16.67 27.70 9.14
CA ASN A 96 17.23 26.41 9.58
C ASN A 96 17.71 25.62 8.36
N PRO A 97 19.03 25.41 8.15
CA PRO A 97 19.55 24.61 7.04
C PRO A 97 19.48 23.09 7.31
N VAL A 98 18.79 22.66 8.39
CA VAL A 98 18.69 21.24 8.74
C VAL A 98 17.44 20.65 8.09
N SER A 99 17.62 19.83 7.05
CA SER A 99 16.54 19.08 6.42
C SER A 99 16.42 17.68 7.04
N VAL A 100 15.22 17.12 7.01
CA VAL A 100 14.97 15.73 7.43
C VAL A 100 14.42 14.96 6.26
N GLU A 101 15.11 13.86 5.94
CA GLU A 101 14.74 12.89 4.92
C GLU A 101 14.23 11.64 5.65
N ILE A 102 13.11 11.05 5.23
CA ILE A 102 12.54 9.85 5.87
C ILE A 102 12.58 8.71 4.88
N TYR A 103 13.08 7.58 5.33
CA TYR A 103 13.29 6.37 4.54
C TYR A 103 12.45 5.23 5.08
N GLN A 104 11.98 4.38 4.19
CA GLN A 104 11.27 3.13 4.49
C GLN A 104 11.99 1.94 3.87
N MET A 105 12.04 0.83 4.60
CA MET A 105 12.49 -0.46 4.08
C MET A 105 11.50 -1.55 4.48
N PHE A 106 11.10 -2.39 3.53
CA PHE A 106 10.20 -3.52 3.77
C PHE A 106 10.97 -4.79 4.12
N LEU A 107 10.40 -5.61 4.99
CA LEU A 107 10.83 -6.98 5.26
C LEU A 107 10.10 -7.94 4.33
N THR A 108 10.62 -9.16 4.24
CA THR A 108 9.95 -10.26 3.57
C THR A 108 8.53 -10.46 4.12
N GLU A 109 7.57 -10.67 3.22
CA GLU A 109 6.16 -10.89 3.55
C GLU A 109 5.97 -12.08 4.50
N GLN A 110 5.20 -11.85 5.58
CA GLN A 110 4.90 -12.83 6.62
C GLN A 110 6.11 -13.37 7.39
N ASP A 111 7.26 -12.68 7.36
CA ASP A 111 8.35 -12.98 8.28
C ASP A 111 8.10 -12.29 9.63
N PHE A 112 7.73 -13.09 10.64
CA PHE A 112 7.54 -12.64 12.02
C PHE A 112 8.67 -13.09 12.96
N SER A 113 9.78 -13.56 12.41
CA SER A 113 10.90 -14.06 13.22
C SER A 113 11.67 -12.92 13.90
N SER A 114 12.20 -13.19 15.10
CA SER A 114 13.06 -12.21 15.79
C SER A 114 14.35 -11.95 15.01
N LEU A 115 14.88 -12.96 14.32
CA LEU A 115 16.05 -12.84 13.44
C LEU A 115 15.78 -11.87 12.27
N GLY A 116 14.65 -12.01 11.58
CA GLY A 116 14.25 -11.12 10.50
C GLY A 116 14.10 -9.67 10.98
N TYR A 117 13.45 -9.50 12.14
CA TYR A 117 13.33 -8.19 12.81
C TYR A 117 14.69 -7.55 13.12
N PHE A 118 15.59 -8.24 13.83
CA PHE A 118 16.88 -7.67 14.23
C PHE A 118 17.80 -7.44 13.04
N SER A 119 17.77 -8.32 12.04
CA SER A 119 18.49 -8.15 10.78
C SER A 119 18.05 -6.87 10.05
N ALA A 120 16.75 -6.65 9.95
CA ALA A 120 16.20 -5.48 9.26
C ALA A 120 16.46 -4.15 10.01
N ILE A 121 16.41 -4.15 11.34
CA ILE A 121 16.83 -2.98 12.12
C ILE A 121 18.32 -2.71 11.90
N SER A 122 19.14 -3.77 11.92
CA SER A 122 20.60 -3.66 11.76
C SER A 122 21.00 -3.12 10.39
N SER A 123 20.26 -3.44 9.33
CA SER A 123 20.50 -2.93 7.97
C SER A 123 20.07 -1.47 7.76
N MET A 124 19.52 -0.80 8.78
CA MET A 124 19.04 0.59 8.70
C MET A 124 19.61 1.47 9.83
N LEU A 125 20.77 1.11 10.40
CA LEU A 125 21.35 1.83 11.56
C LEU A 125 22.19 3.07 11.17
N THR A 126 23.03 2.95 10.15
CA THR A 126 23.91 4.06 9.75
C THR A 126 23.33 4.82 8.56
N VAL A 127 23.75 6.07 8.38
CA VAL A 127 23.30 6.90 7.24
C VAL A 127 23.57 6.22 5.89
N GLN A 128 24.72 5.53 5.76
CA GLN A 128 25.07 4.83 4.53
C GLN A 128 24.15 3.62 4.29
N ASP A 129 23.89 2.84 5.33
CA ASP A 129 23.02 1.66 5.23
C ASP A 129 21.58 2.09 4.89
N ILE A 130 21.10 3.16 5.53
CA ILE A 130 19.75 3.71 5.28
C ILE A 130 19.61 4.15 3.82
N LYS A 131 20.58 4.87 3.27
CA LYS A 131 20.53 5.33 1.87
C LYS A 131 20.71 4.20 0.86
N THR A 132 21.32 3.08 1.26
CA THR A 132 21.58 1.94 0.38
C THR A 132 20.38 0.97 0.37
N ASN A 133 19.79 0.74 1.53
CA ASN A 133 18.74 -0.28 1.72
C ASN A 133 17.33 0.31 1.76
N GLY A 134 17.18 1.56 2.17
CA GLY A 134 15.91 2.25 2.28
C GLY A 134 15.54 3.04 1.03
N ILE A 135 14.24 3.27 0.86
CA ILE A 135 13.69 4.14 -0.17
C ILE A 135 13.26 5.45 0.48
N GLU A 136 13.69 6.58 -0.08
CA GLU A 136 13.28 7.90 0.39
C GLU A 136 11.81 8.16 0.08
N VAL A 137 11.10 8.65 1.09
CA VAL A 137 9.66 8.94 1.04
C VAL A 137 9.53 10.46 0.95
N ALA A 138 8.77 10.95 -0.03
CA ALA A 138 8.52 12.37 -0.25
C ALA A 138 7.58 12.94 0.82
N SER A 139 7.80 14.20 1.22
CA SER A 139 6.88 14.85 2.16
C SER A 139 5.61 15.23 1.43
N ALA A 140 4.45 14.82 1.96
CA ALA A 140 3.20 15.47 1.61
C ALA A 140 3.36 16.97 1.93
N SER A 141 3.26 17.83 0.91
CA SER A 141 3.49 19.29 1.01
C SER A 141 2.63 20.00 2.05
N VAL A 142 1.55 19.34 2.50
CA VAL A 142 0.56 19.83 3.46
C VAL A 142 0.92 19.47 4.91
N MET A 143 1.76 18.46 5.16
CA MET A 143 2.08 18.00 6.52
C MET A 143 3.36 18.61 7.08
N SER A 144 3.46 18.59 8.41
CA SER A 144 4.74 18.83 9.10
C SER A 144 5.82 17.91 8.52
N PRO A 145 7.02 18.42 8.20
CA PRO A 145 8.12 17.62 7.65
C PRO A 145 8.53 16.46 8.57
N MET A 146 8.11 16.53 9.84
CA MET A 146 8.44 15.59 10.90
C MET A 146 7.43 14.44 11.06
N ARG A 147 6.26 14.51 10.42
CA ARG A 147 5.25 13.45 10.42
C ARG A 147 5.24 12.78 9.06
N ARG A 148 5.14 11.46 9.01
CA ARG A 148 4.84 10.70 7.78
C ARG A 148 3.75 9.68 8.00
N VAL A 149 2.89 9.56 7.00
CA VAL A 149 1.78 8.61 6.99
C VAL A 149 2.06 7.62 5.88
N PHE A 150 1.86 6.33 6.16
CA PHE A 150 2.09 5.22 5.26
C PHE A 150 0.83 4.38 5.14
N SER A 151 0.60 3.76 3.99
CA SER A 151 -0.44 2.73 3.86
C SER A 151 -0.06 1.50 4.69
N ALA A 152 -1.03 0.97 5.45
CA ALA A 152 -0.84 -0.24 6.24
C ALA A 152 -0.85 -1.50 5.35
N TYR A 153 0.32 -2.09 5.14
CA TYR A 153 0.50 -3.41 4.54
C TYR A 153 0.53 -4.47 5.65
N THR A 154 -0.65 -4.98 6.00
CA THR A 154 -0.86 -5.91 7.12
C THR A 154 -0.05 -7.20 6.90
N GLY A 155 0.79 -7.54 7.88
CA GLY A 155 1.62 -8.75 7.82
C GLY A 155 2.93 -8.56 7.05
N VAL A 156 3.26 -7.34 6.63
CA VAL A 156 4.55 -6.98 6.04
C VAL A 156 5.30 -6.05 7.00
N GLY A 157 6.46 -6.51 7.48
CA GLY A 157 7.31 -5.68 8.35
C GLY A 157 7.85 -4.47 7.59
N SER A 158 7.87 -3.32 8.24
CA SER A 158 8.45 -2.08 7.69
C SER A 158 9.31 -1.39 8.74
N VAL A 159 10.53 -1.03 8.33
CA VAL A 159 11.46 -0.19 9.10
C VAL A 159 11.35 1.25 8.59
N TYR A 160 11.23 2.20 9.51
CA TYR A 160 11.12 3.63 9.23
C TYR A 160 12.26 4.37 9.91
N VAL A 161 13.02 5.17 9.16
CA VAL A 161 14.15 5.92 9.73
C VAL A 161 14.20 7.32 9.17
N ALA A 162 14.42 8.30 10.03
CA ALA A 162 14.71 9.67 9.63
C ALA A 162 16.24 9.90 9.58
N VAL A 163 16.68 10.73 8.65
CA VAL A 163 18.05 11.21 8.52
C VAL A 163 18.03 12.73 8.55
N ALA A 164 18.71 13.32 9.54
CA ALA A 164 18.94 14.75 9.60
C ALA A 164 20.17 15.13 8.78
N LYS A 165 20.07 16.19 8.00
CA LYS A 165 21.14 16.71 7.14
C LYS A 165 21.44 18.16 7.48
N TYR A 166 22.70 18.50 7.70
CA TYR A 166 23.18 19.88 7.88
C TYR A 166 24.43 20.10 7.02
N GLY A 167 24.26 20.79 5.89
CA GLY A 167 25.29 20.88 4.85
C GLY A 167 25.64 19.48 4.33
N GLU A 168 26.92 19.11 4.46
CA GLU A 168 27.45 17.79 4.08
C GLU A 168 27.45 16.76 5.23
N ASN A 169 26.99 17.15 6.43
CA ASN A 169 26.99 16.26 7.59
C ASN A 169 25.60 15.67 7.83
N TYR A 170 25.56 14.39 8.18
CA TYR A 170 24.34 13.63 8.36
C TYR A 170 24.31 12.95 9.73
N ALA A 171 23.12 12.77 10.28
CA ALA A 171 22.89 11.96 11.47
C ALA A 171 21.60 11.15 11.29
N ALA A 172 21.66 9.86 11.62
CA ALA A 172 20.52 8.97 11.58
C ALA A 172 19.74 9.03 12.89
N TYR A 173 18.42 8.88 12.82
CA TYR A 173 17.57 8.60 13.97
C TYR A 173 17.59 7.10 14.26
N VAL A 174 17.15 6.71 15.46
CA VAL A 174 16.90 5.32 15.80
C VAL A 174 15.78 4.78 14.91
N PRO A 175 16.01 3.65 14.22
CA PRO A 175 14.99 3.03 13.38
C PRO A 175 13.76 2.65 14.18
N ALA A 176 12.59 2.93 13.63
CA ALA A 176 11.32 2.45 14.16
C ALA A 176 10.72 1.38 13.26
N PHE A 177 9.72 0.66 13.76
CA PHE A 177 9.27 -0.58 13.12
C PHE A 177 7.77 -0.81 13.33
N SER A 178 7.10 -1.38 12.31
CA SER A 178 5.73 -1.90 12.43
C SER A 178 5.47 -3.03 11.43
N TYR A 179 4.64 -4.00 11.83
CA TYR A 179 4.03 -5.00 10.93
C TYR A 179 2.66 -4.56 10.39
N ALA A 180 2.23 -3.34 10.71
CA ALA A 180 0.86 -2.85 10.56
C ALA A 180 -0.22 -3.73 11.23
N CYS A 181 0.21 -4.61 12.14
CA CYS A 181 -0.59 -5.54 12.94
C CYS A 181 0.25 -5.99 14.16
N HIS A 182 -0.34 -6.81 15.04
CA HIS A 182 0.30 -7.27 16.27
C HIS A 182 0.47 -8.80 16.30
N PRO A 183 1.54 -9.36 15.70
CA PRO A 183 1.67 -10.82 15.54
C PRO A 183 1.77 -11.60 16.85
N VAL A 184 2.28 -10.97 17.92
CA VAL A 184 2.48 -11.63 19.22
C VAL A 184 1.25 -11.49 20.14
N VAL A 185 0.59 -10.33 20.11
CA VAL A 185 -0.52 -10.00 21.03
C VAL A 185 -1.86 -10.39 20.44
N ASP A 186 -2.05 -10.15 19.14
CA ASP A 186 -3.28 -10.43 18.40
C ASP A 186 -2.96 -10.96 16.99
N PRO A 187 -2.64 -12.26 16.86
CA PRO A 187 -2.26 -12.86 15.59
C PRO A 187 -3.32 -12.73 14.49
N GLU A 188 -4.61 -12.71 14.88
CA GLU A 188 -5.73 -12.56 13.96
C GLU A 188 -5.70 -11.18 13.28
N SER A 189 -5.20 -10.14 13.96
CA SER A 189 -5.02 -8.79 13.37
C SER A 189 -4.05 -8.77 12.18
N CYS A 190 -3.16 -9.76 12.06
CA CYS A 190 -2.23 -9.88 10.95
C CYS A 190 -2.83 -10.62 9.75
N THR A 191 -4.07 -11.09 9.85
CA THR A 191 -4.83 -11.66 8.75
C THR A 191 -5.86 -10.65 8.25
N ILE A 192 -5.81 -10.33 6.95
CA ILE A 192 -6.74 -9.36 6.35
C ILE A 192 -8.13 -9.99 6.19
N LEU A 193 -8.19 -11.32 6.06
CA LEU A 193 -9.42 -12.08 5.85
C LEU A 193 -9.92 -12.68 7.17
N SER A 194 -10.32 -11.81 8.09
CA SER A 194 -10.87 -12.22 9.38
C SER A 194 -12.35 -12.60 9.27
N GLY A 195 -12.69 -13.80 9.73
CA GLY A 195 -14.07 -14.28 9.82
C GLY A 195 -14.57 -15.15 8.65
N PHE A 196 -15.65 -15.88 8.92
CA PHE A 196 -16.20 -16.89 8.01
C PHE A 196 -16.75 -16.32 6.69
N PHE A 197 -17.41 -15.15 6.75
CA PHE A 197 -18.10 -14.60 5.58
C PHE A 197 -17.13 -14.11 4.47
N PRO A 198 -16.08 -13.32 4.77
CA PRO A 198 -15.07 -12.97 3.76
C PRO A 198 -14.32 -14.18 3.21
N GLN A 199 -14.02 -15.17 4.07
CA GLN A 199 -13.40 -16.44 3.65
C GLN A 199 -14.29 -17.22 2.68
N PHE A 200 -15.59 -17.29 2.94
CA PHE A 200 -16.54 -17.94 2.06
C PHE A 200 -16.66 -17.24 0.70
N ILE A 201 -16.72 -15.90 0.68
CA ILE A 201 -16.72 -15.11 -0.57
C ILE A 201 -15.43 -15.39 -1.36
N CYS A 202 -14.28 -15.34 -0.69
CA CYS A 202 -12.98 -15.57 -1.28
C CYS A 202 -12.86 -16.97 -1.93
N ALA A 203 -13.28 -18.02 -1.21
CA ALA A 203 -13.34 -19.38 -1.74
C ALA A 203 -14.32 -19.52 -2.92
N SER A 204 -15.46 -18.85 -2.84
CA SER A 204 -16.46 -18.83 -3.93
C SER A 204 -15.92 -18.14 -5.18
N CYS A 205 -15.23 -17.01 -5.03
CA CYS A 205 -14.56 -16.30 -6.13
C CYS A 205 -13.53 -17.19 -6.82
N LEU A 206 -12.69 -17.91 -6.05
CA LEU A 206 -11.71 -18.84 -6.61
C LEU A 206 -12.39 -19.93 -7.44
N LEU A 207 -13.43 -20.57 -6.88
CA LEU A 207 -14.14 -21.66 -7.54
C LEU A 207 -14.86 -21.19 -8.81
N ILE A 208 -15.59 -20.08 -8.73
CA ILE A 208 -16.31 -19.51 -9.87
C ILE A 208 -15.29 -19.08 -10.95
N GLY A 209 -14.17 -18.46 -10.58
CA GLY A 209 -13.14 -18.02 -11.52
C GLY A 209 -12.53 -19.18 -12.30
N LEU A 210 -12.21 -20.29 -11.61
CA LEU A 210 -11.73 -21.51 -12.26
C LEU A 210 -12.78 -22.11 -13.21
N LEU A 211 -14.05 -22.16 -12.81
CA LEU A 211 -15.14 -22.65 -13.66
C LEU A 211 -15.32 -21.79 -14.92
N LEU A 212 -15.29 -20.46 -14.79
CA LEU A 212 -15.36 -19.55 -15.92
C LEU A 212 -14.20 -19.79 -16.87
N ILE A 213 -12.98 -20.00 -16.35
CA ILE A 213 -11.81 -20.31 -17.17
C ILE A 213 -11.96 -21.65 -17.90
N ILE A 214 -12.51 -22.68 -17.25
CA ILE A 214 -12.69 -24.04 -17.80
C ILE A 214 -13.84 -24.15 -18.80
N PHE A 215 -14.90 -23.36 -18.67
CA PHE A 215 -16.06 -23.42 -19.56
C PHE A 215 -16.14 -22.22 -20.52
N SER A 216 -15.06 -21.44 -20.63
CA SER A 216 -15.01 -20.18 -21.40
C SER A 216 -15.35 -20.28 -22.89
N TYR A 217 -15.40 -21.49 -23.47
CA TYR A 217 -15.77 -21.69 -24.87
C TYR A 217 -17.28 -21.61 -25.12
N GLN A 218 -18.11 -21.72 -24.07
CA GLN A 218 -19.57 -21.74 -24.20
C GLN A 218 -20.15 -20.32 -24.21
N HIS A 219 -21.07 -20.02 -25.13
CA HIS A 219 -21.69 -18.69 -25.24
C HIS A 219 -22.38 -18.22 -23.95
N LEU A 220 -23.05 -19.11 -23.22
CA LEU A 220 -23.68 -18.76 -21.93
C LEU A 220 -22.66 -18.27 -20.90
N VAL A 221 -21.46 -18.86 -20.88
CA VAL A 221 -20.39 -18.51 -19.95
C VAL A 221 -19.84 -17.13 -20.25
N ILE A 222 -19.72 -16.74 -21.53
CA ILE A 222 -19.33 -15.38 -21.95
C ILE A 222 -20.26 -14.32 -21.35
N VAL A 223 -21.57 -14.58 -21.38
CA VAL A 223 -22.57 -13.66 -20.82
C VAL A 223 -22.41 -13.58 -19.30
N ILE A 224 -22.29 -14.73 -18.62
CA ILE A 224 -22.12 -14.80 -17.16
C ILE A 224 -20.84 -14.08 -16.72
N ASP A 225 -19.72 -14.29 -17.41
CA ASP A 225 -18.43 -13.68 -17.10
C ASP A 225 -18.48 -12.15 -17.21
N THR A 226 -19.24 -11.65 -18.20
CA THR A 226 -19.53 -10.22 -18.32
C THR A 226 -20.35 -9.70 -17.14
N MET A 227 -21.38 -10.42 -16.70
CA MET A 227 -22.19 -10.04 -15.53
C MET A 227 -21.33 -9.98 -14.27
N ILE A 228 -20.49 -10.99 -14.05
CA ILE A 228 -19.64 -11.10 -12.86
C ILE A 228 -18.61 -9.98 -12.82
N THR A 229 -18.01 -9.64 -13.97
CA THR A 229 -17.06 -8.53 -14.06
C THR A 229 -17.70 -7.20 -13.69
N ILE A 230 -18.91 -6.92 -14.22
CA ILE A 230 -19.68 -5.71 -13.90
C ILE A 230 -20.07 -5.72 -12.42
N PHE A 231 -20.52 -6.87 -11.92
CA PHE A 231 -20.91 -7.05 -10.53
C PHE A 231 -19.75 -6.77 -9.57
N PHE A 232 -18.56 -7.30 -9.86
CA PHE A 232 -17.36 -7.11 -9.03
C PHE A 232 -17.00 -5.62 -8.87
N PHE A 233 -16.83 -4.89 -9.98
CA PHE A 233 -16.52 -3.46 -9.90
C PHE A 233 -17.70 -2.63 -9.37
N GLY A 234 -18.93 -3.05 -9.66
CA GLY A 234 -20.13 -2.47 -9.05
C GLY A 234 -20.13 -2.62 -7.52
N THR A 235 -19.66 -3.76 -6.98
CA THR A 235 -19.53 -3.98 -5.55
C THR A 235 -18.43 -3.09 -4.95
N VAL A 236 -17.30 -2.91 -5.63
CA VAL A 236 -16.25 -1.98 -5.19
C VAL A 236 -16.79 -0.55 -5.09
N LEU A 237 -17.49 -0.06 -6.12
CA LEU A 237 -18.10 1.28 -6.12
C LEU A 237 -19.22 1.42 -5.08
N GLY A 238 -20.04 0.38 -4.93
CA GLY A 238 -21.10 0.33 -3.91
C GLY A 238 -20.53 0.36 -2.49
N TYR A 239 -19.41 -0.33 -2.25
CA TYR A 239 -18.73 -0.34 -0.96
C TYR A 239 -18.14 1.03 -0.63
N ILE A 240 -17.55 1.71 -1.61
CA ILE A 240 -17.04 3.08 -1.44
C ILE A 240 -18.15 4.04 -1.02
N SER A 241 -19.36 3.87 -1.56
CA SER A 241 -20.48 4.78 -1.31
C SER A 241 -21.14 4.58 0.05
N PHE A 242 -21.18 3.33 0.57
CA PHE A 242 -21.99 2.98 1.75
C PHE A 242 -21.23 2.29 2.88
N ALA A 243 -19.93 1.99 2.70
CA ALA A 243 -19.05 1.31 3.66
C ALA A 243 -19.61 -0.03 4.22
N SER A 244 -20.58 -0.64 3.53
CA SER A 244 -21.26 -1.86 3.94
C SER A 244 -21.31 -2.85 2.79
N ILE A 245 -20.69 -4.02 2.98
CA ILE A 245 -20.61 -5.05 1.94
C ILE A 245 -21.99 -5.56 1.51
N GLY A 246 -22.94 -5.71 2.45
CA GLY A 246 -24.30 -6.17 2.14
C GLY A 246 -25.05 -5.20 1.23
N ILE A 247 -24.98 -3.90 1.52
CA ILE A 247 -25.59 -2.84 0.70
C ILE A 247 -24.87 -2.75 -0.65
N ALA A 248 -23.54 -2.86 -0.66
CA ALA A 248 -22.73 -2.85 -1.87
C ALA A 248 -23.12 -3.98 -2.84
N LEU A 249 -23.39 -5.19 -2.33
CA LEU A 249 -23.86 -6.33 -3.13
C LEU A 249 -25.25 -6.10 -3.73
N LEU A 250 -26.17 -5.45 -3.00
CA LEU A 250 -27.50 -5.12 -3.51
C LEU A 250 -27.43 -4.06 -4.62
N ILE A 251 -26.63 -3.02 -4.41
CA ILE A 251 -26.41 -1.96 -5.39
C ILE A 251 -25.74 -2.53 -6.65
N SER A 252 -24.76 -3.43 -6.49
CA SER A 252 -24.06 -4.02 -7.62
C SER A 252 -24.97 -4.90 -8.47
N LEU A 253 -25.98 -5.59 -7.90
CA LEU A 253 -27.01 -6.28 -8.68
C LEU A 253 -27.79 -5.28 -9.56
N GLY A 254 -28.22 -4.14 -9.01
CA GLY A 254 -28.93 -3.10 -9.74
C GLY A 254 -28.07 -2.47 -10.85
N ILE A 255 -26.82 -2.13 -10.55
CA ILE A 255 -25.85 -1.62 -11.53
C ILE A 255 -25.62 -2.64 -12.64
N THR A 256 -25.51 -3.93 -12.29
CA THR A 256 -25.31 -5.00 -13.28
C THR A 256 -26.48 -5.08 -14.24
N ALA A 257 -27.70 -5.16 -13.72
CA ALA A 257 -28.90 -5.20 -14.55
C ALA A 257 -29.02 -3.97 -15.46
N LEU A 258 -28.74 -2.77 -14.92
CA LEU A 258 -28.79 -1.51 -15.67
C LEU A 258 -27.75 -1.45 -16.80
N ILE A 259 -26.47 -1.73 -16.51
CA ILE A 259 -25.38 -1.64 -17.50
C ILE A 259 -25.57 -2.66 -18.60
N VAL A 260 -26.05 -3.86 -18.27
CA VAL A 260 -26.30 -4.93 -19.24
C VAL A 260 -27.42 -4.55 -20.18
N TRP A 261 -28.50 -4.00 -19.65
CA TRP A 261 -29.60 -3.48 -20.44
C TRP A 261 -29.17 -2.29 -21.31
N LEU A 262 -28.42 -1.33 -20.76
CA LEU A 262 -27.93 -0.18 -21.53
C LEU A 262 -26.94 -0.60 -22.63
N ARG A 263 -26.10 -1.61 -22.37
CA ARG A 263 -25.12 -2.16 -23.32
C ARG A 263 -25.79 -2.79 -24.54
N SER A 264 -26.92 -3.49 -24.35
CA SER A 264 -27.63 -4.13 -25.46
C SER A 264 -28.34 -3.14 -26.37
N VAL A 265 -28.62 -1.92 -25.89
CA VAL A 265 -29.40 -0.91 -26.60
C VAL A 265 -28.56 0.25 -27.14
N THR A 266 -27.47 0.64 -26.47
CA THR A 266 -26.78 1.91 -26.74
C THR A 266 -25.26 1.82 -26.78
N LEU A 267 -24.63 2.67 -27.61
CA LEU A 267 -23.18 2.88 -27.60
C LEU A 267 -22.68 3.43 -26.25
N VAL A 268 -23.48 4.30 -25.62
CA VAL A 268 -23.19 4.86 -24.29
C VAL A 268 -23.10 3.75 -23.25
N GLY A 269 -23.99 2.75 -23.28
CA GLY A 269 -23.92 1.58 -22.41
C GLY A 269 -22.64 0.76 -22.60
N ARG A 270 -22.18 0.60 -23.85
CA ARG A 270 -20.88 -0.04 -24.15
C ARG A 270 -19.70 0.78 -23.59
N ALA A 271 -19.76 2.10 -23.70
CA ALA A 271 -18.75 3.00 -23.14
C ALA A 271 -18.69 2.92 -21.61
N LEU A 272 -19.85 3.00 -20.95
CA LEU A 272 -19.96 2.90 -19.49
C LEU A 272 -19.41 1.57 -18.96
N HIS A 273 -19.69 0.46 -19.66
CA HIS A 273 -19.11 -0.84 -19.31
C HIS A 273 -17.57 -0.81 -19.34
N ASN A 274 -16.97 -0.33 -20.43
CA ASN A 274 -15.51 -0.28 -20.56
C ASN A 274 -14.87 0.68 -19.54
N ILE A 275 -15.49 1.84 -19.29
CA ILE A 275 -14.99 2.81 -18.29
C ILE A 275 -15.03 2.21 -16.89
N MET A 276 -16.13 1.57 -16.49
CA MET A 276 -16.29 1.00 -15.17
C MET A 276 -15.40 -0.23 -14.92
N THR A 277 -14.96 -0.90 -15.98
CA THR A 277 -14.18 -2.13 -15.88
C THR A 277 -12.71 -1.87 -16.18
N ILE A 278 -12.27 -1.99 -17.44
CA ILE A 278 -10.85 -1.84 -17.81
C ILE A 278 -10.32 -0.43 -17.54
N GLY A 279 -11.14 0.60 -17.72
CA GLY A 279 -10.77 1.99 -17.41
C GLY A 279 -10.46 2.17 -15.93
N PHE A 280 -11.42 1.80 -15.08
CA PHE A 280 -11.29 1.83 -13.62
C PHE A 280 -10.10 0.99 -13.12
N PHE A 281 -10.00 -0.26 -13.57
CA PHE A 281 -8.92 -1.16 -13.14
C PHE A 281 -7.55 -0.62 -13.53
N SER A 282 -7.41 -0.09 -14.74
CA SER A 282 -6.16 0.52 -15.20
C SER A 282 -5.82 1.78 -14.39
N ALA A 283 -6.80 2.59 -14.03
CA ALA A 283 -6.59 3.75 -13.16
C ALA A 283 -6.13 3.33 -11.74
N CYS A 284 -6.69 2.25 -11.17
CA CYS A 284 -6.20 1.67 -9.93
C CYS A 284 -4.75 1.16 -10.06
N LEU A 285 -4.41 0.53 -11.18
CA LEU A 285 -3.05 0.04 -11.43
C LEU A 285 -2.04 1.21 -11.57
N VAL A 286 -2.43 2.30 -12.24
CA VAL A 286 -1.61 3.51 -12.34
C VAL A 286 -1.39 4.14 -10.95
N TYR A 287 -2.44 4.18 -10.12
CA TYR A 287 -2.31 4.67 -8.74
C TYR A 287 -1.40 3.79 -7.89
N TYR A 288 -1.55 2.47 -7.98
CA TYR A 288 -0.71 1.50 -7.27
C TYR A 288 0.77 1.63 -7.60
N ASN A 289 1.10 1.96 -8.86
CA ASN A 289 2.47 2.16 -9.33
C ASN A 289 2.92 3.63 -9.27
N SER A 290 2.12 4.54 -8.71
CA SER A 290 2.46 5.95 -8.69
C SER A 290 3.63 6.19 -7.71
N PRO A 291 4.69 6.92 -8.14
CA PRO A 291 5.80 7.22 -7.27
C PRO A 291 5.39 8.23 -6.20
N ASP A 292 5.88 8.06 -4.98
CA ASP A 292 5.55 8.91 -3.84
C ASP A 292 5.92 10.39 -4.04
N THR A 293 6.96 10.65 -4.83
CA THR A 293 7.39 11.99 -5.23
C THR A 293 6.36 12.75 -6.07
N PHE A 294 5.33 12.07 -6.58
CA PHE A 294 4.29 12.69 -7.40
C PHE A 294 3.27 13.43 -6.51
N ILE A 295 3.55 14.71 -6.27
CA ILE A 295 2.76 15.59 -5.39
C ILE A 295 1.27 15.60 -5.77
N ALA A 296 0.95 15.43 -7.05
CA ALA A 296 -0.43 15.38 -7.55
C ALA A 296 -1.28 14.23 -6.97
N VAL A 297 -0.66 13.17 -6.45
CA VAL A 297 -1.38 12.11 -5.72
C VAL A 297 -1.85 12.59 -4.36
N HIS A 298 -1.16 13.54 -3.73
CA HIS A 298 -1.51 14.04 -2.41
C HIS A 298 -2.60 15.11 -2.44
N ASP A 299 -2.84 15.76 -3.59
CA ASP A 299 -3.96 16.70 -3.73
C ASP A 299 -5.24 15.96 -4.15
N ASN A 300 -6.33 16.15 -3.40
CA ASN A 300 -7.59 15.45 -3.68
C ASN A 300 -8.23 15.87 -5.01
N ALA A 301 -8.26 17.17 -5.33
CA ALA A 301 -8.91 17.63 -6.56
C ALA A 301 -8.14 17.13 -7.79
N ILE A 302 -6.82 17.22 -7.75
CA ILE A 302 -5.95 16.75 -8.84
C ILE A 302 -6.03 15.23 -8.96
N PHE A 303 -5.93 14.49 -7.85
CA PHE A 303 -6.00 13.04 -7.85
C PHE A 303 -7.30 12.52 -8.49
N TRP A 304 -8.46 12.97 -8.02
CA TRP A 304 -9.75 12.50 -8.55
C TRP A 304 -9.95 12.88 -10.01
N THR A 305 -9.50 14.07 -10.40
CA THR A 305 -9.56 14.51 -11.81
C THR A 305 -8.68 13.64 -12.70
N LEU A 306 -7.43 13.39 -12.30
CA LEU A 306 -6.52 12.50 -13.03
C LEU A 306 -7.06 11.07 -13.11
N PHE A 307 -7.58 10.55 -12.01
CA PHE A 307 -8.16 9.21 -11.95
C PHE A 307 -9.32 9.06 -12.95
N VAL A 308 -10.27 10.00 -12.96
CA VAL A 308 -11.39 10.00 -13.89
C VAL A 308 -10.92 10.17 -15.33
N ILE A 309 -9.95 11.05 -15.61
CA ILE A 309 -9.41 11.23 -16.95
C ILE A 309 -8.75 9.95 -17.46
N ILE A 310 -7.95 9.28 -16.63
CA ILE A 310 -7.31 8.00 -16.99
C ILE A 310 -8.37 6.92 -17.24
N ALA A 311 -9.33 6.76 -16.33
CA ALA A 311 -10.39 5.76 -16.49
C ALA A 311 -11.25 6.01 -17.73
N CYS A 312 -11.65 7.27 -17.98
CA CYS A 312 -12.44 7.65 -19.15
C CYS A 312 -11.64 7.51 -20.45
N SER A 313 -10.38 7.95 -20.49
CA SER A 313 -9.55 7.86 -21.70
C SER A 313 -9.29 6.41 -22.12
N ILE A 314 -8.96 5.54 -21.17
CA ILE A 314 -8.77 4.11 -21.42
C ILE A 314 -10.10 3.44 -21.78
N GLY A 315 -11.17 3.74 -21.05
CA GLY A 315 -12.49 3.15 -21.31
C GLY A 315 -13.10 3.55 -22.66
N VAL A 316 -12.93 4.82 -23.07
CA VAL A 316 -13.37 5.31 -24.39
C VAL A 316 -12.43 4.79 -25.48
N GLY A 317 -11.12 4.79 -25.27
CA GLY A 317 -10.15 4.23 -26.22
C GLY A 317 -10.39 2.74 -26.49
N ALA A 318 -10.81 1.99 -25.46
CA ALA A 318 -11.21 0.60 -25.59
C ALA A 318 -12.39 0.38 -26.56
N LEU A 319 -13.26 1.38 -26.78
CA LEU A 319 -14.33 1.28 -27.78
C LEU A 319 -13.80 1.17 -29.21
N CYS A 320 -12.63 1.76 -29.50
CA CYS A 320 -11.99 1.66 -30.81
C CYS A 320 -11.55 0.23 -31.13
N LEU A 321 -11.32 -0.59 -30.10
CA LEU A 321 -10.92 -2.00 -30.23
C LEU A 321 -12.12 -2.96 -30.29
N LEU A 322 -13.36 -2.43 -30.21
CA LEU A 322 -14.62 -3.20 -30.30
C LEU A 322 -14.60 -4.47 -29.42
N GLY A 323 -15.15 -5.60 -29.89
CA GLY A 323 -15.31 -6.83 -29.11
C GLY A 323 -14.04 -7.39 -28.44
N LEU A 324 -12.84 -7.00 -28.92
CA LEU A 324 -11.57 -7.40 -28.31
C LEU A 324 -11.38 -6.77 -26.92
N SER A 325 -11.84 -5.54 -26.71
CA SER A 325 -11.70 -4.88 -25.40
C SER A 325 -12.52 -5.57 -24.33
N HIS A 326 -13.73 -5.99 -24.69
CA HIS A 326 -14.62 -6.73 -23.82
C HIS A 326 -14.03 -8.09 -23.45
N LEU A 327 -13.49 -8.80 -24.44
CA LEU A 327 -12.81 -10.09 -24.26
C LEU A 327 -11.60 -9.97 -23.32
N ALA A 328 -10.77 -8.95 -23.54
CA ALA A 328 -9.61 -8.68 -22.72
C ALA A 328 -10.01 -8.34 -21.27
N THR A 329 -11.02 -7.48 -21.12
CA THR A 329 -11.53 -7.07 -19.81
C THR A 329 -11.98 -8.28 -18.99
N CYS A 330 -12.86 -9.11 -19.56
CA CYS A 330 -13.36 -10.29 -18.86
C CYS A 330 -12.19 -11.19 -18.47
N SER A 331 -11.29 -11.49 -19.41
CA SER A 331 -10.12 -12.35 -19.15
C SER A 331 -9.18 -11.84 -18.04
N ILE A 332 -8.93 -10.53 -17.99
CA ILE A 332 -8.13 -9.91 -16.94
C ILE A 332 -8.85 -10.05 -15.58
N CYS A 333 -10.16 -9.81 -15.55
CA CYS A 333 -10.97 -9.82 -14.34
C CYS A 333 -11.21 -11.23 -13.80
N THR A 334 -11.50 -12.21 -14.65
CA THR A 334 -11.64 -13.62 -14.27
C THR A 334 -10.31 -14.16 -13.73
N GLY A 335 -9.19 -13.82 -14.38
CA GLY A 335 -7.86 -14.14 -13.88
C GLY A 335 -7.61 -13.52 -12.49
N LEU A 336 -7.99 -12.25 -12.30
CA LEU A 336 -7.89 -11.57 -11.01
C LEU A 336 -8.77 -12.24 -9.94
N MET A 337 -9.96 -12.73 -10.30
CA MET A 337 -10.87 -13.43 -9.38
C MET A 337 -10.29 -14.76 -8.85
N VAL A 338 -9.38 -15.39 -9.60
CA VAL A 338 -8.62 -16.57 -9.14
C VAL A 338 -7.41 -16.16 -8.30
N VAL A 339 -6.67 -15.13 -8.73
CA VAL A 339 -5.41 -14.74 -8.10
C VAL A 339 -5.61 -13.98 -6.79
N LEU A 340 -6.63 -13.14 -6.66
CA LEU A 340 -6.89 -12.41 -5.40
C LEU A 340 -7.09 -13.36 -4.21
N PRO A 341 -7.91 -14.42 -4.29
CA PRO A 341 -7.98 -15.40 -3.21
C PRO A 341 -6.64 -16.01 -2.83
N ILE A 342 -5.82 -16.38 -3.82
CA ILE A 342 -4.48 -16.94 -3.58
C ILE A 342 -3.60 -15.89 -2.88
N ASP A 343 -3.67 -14.62 -3.29
CA ASP A 343 -2.96 -13.50 -2.66
C ASP A 343 -3.33 -13.32 -1.18
N TYR A 344 -4.64 -13.42 -0.84
CA TYR A 344 -5.10 -13.33 0.55
C TYR A 344 -4.52 -14.45 1.43
N TYR A 345 -4.45 -15.68 0.92
CA TYR A 345 -3.91 -16.83 1.68
C TYR A 345 -2.38 -16.87 1.68
N ALA A 346 -1.73 -16.48 0.59
CA ALA A 346 -0.27 -16.45 0.46
C ALA A 346 0.38 -15.25 1.18
N GLY A 347 -0.42 -14.23 1.52
CA GLY A 347 0.04 -13.01 2.19
C GLY A 347 0.86 -12.07 1.30
N SER A 348 0.58 -12.07 0.00
CA SER A 348 1.24 -11.19 -0.99
C SER A 348 0.61 -9.79 -0.96
N ASN A 349 1.07 -8.84 -1.78
CA ASN A 349 0.63 -7.44 -1.76
C ASN A 349 -0.21 -7.01 -2.98
N LEU A 350 -0.64 -7.94 -3.84
CA LEU A 350 -1.34 -7.62 -5.08
C LEU A 350 -2.77 -7.11 -4.85
N LYS A 351 -3.46 -7.59 -3.81
CA LYS A 351 -4.79 -7.09 -3.42
C LYS A 351 -4.81 -5.58 -3.14
N TYR A 352 -3.67 -5.00 -2.79
CA TYR A 352 -3.55 -3.57 -2.52
C TYR A 352 -3.72 -2.69 -3.75
N ILE A 353 -3.74 -3.25 -4.97
CA ILE A 353 -4.17 -2.53 -6.18
C ILE A 353 -5.59 -1.95 -5.98
N LEU A 354 -6.51 -2.75 -5.44
CA LEU A 354 -7.89 -2.31 -5.18
C LEU A 354 -8.05 -1.73 -3.77
N ILE A 355 -7.42 -2.34 -2.75
CA ILE A 355 -7.57 -1.88 -1.36
C ILE A 355 -7.06 -0.44 -1.19
N ASN A 356 -5.92 -0.07 -1.79
CA ASN A 356 -5.41 1.30 -1.67
C ASN A 356 -6.36 2.32 -2.32
N PHE A 357 -7.00 1.97 -3.43
CA PHE A 357 -8.03 2.82 -4.03
C PHE A 357 -9.26 2.95 -3.12
N ILE A 358 -9.75 1.84 -2.58
CA ILE A 358 -10.89 1.85 -1.63
C ILE A 358 -10.55 2.72 -0.43
N ARG A 359 -9.37 2.52 0.19
CA ARG A 359 -8.90 3.32 1.33
C ARG A 359 -8.80 4.81 0.98
N ARG A 360 -8.32 5.15 -0.23
CA ARG A 360 -8.29 6.54 -0.69
C ARG A 360 -9.66 7.18 -0.77
N ALA A 361 -10.71 6.40 -1.00
CA ALA A 361 -12.08 6.88 -1.06
C ALA A 361 -12.79 6.90 0.30
N THR A 362 -12.48 5.96 1.20
CA THR A 362 -13.25 5.73 2.43
C THR A 362 -12.54 6.13 3.72
N VAL A 363 -11.21 6.23 3.73
CA VAL A 363 -10.42 6.51 4.93
C VAL A 363 -10.01 7.96 4.95
N GLU A 364 -10.35 8.66 6.04
CA GLU A 364 -9.94 10.03 6.28
C GLU A 364 -8.40 10.12 6.30
N ASP A 365 -7.86 11.21 5.76
CA ASP A 365 -6.42 11.48 5.69
C ASP A 365 -5.56 10.46 4.92
N PHE A 366 -6.16 9.48 4.24
CA PHE A 366 -5.41 8.53 3.39
C PHE A 366 -4.71 9.23 2.22
N TYR A 367 -5.13 10.44 1.85
CA TYR A 367 -4.45 11.23 0.83
C TYR A 367 -3.02 11.66 1.22
N LEU A 368 -2.69 11.59 2.52
CA LEU A 368 -1.37 11.87 3.06
C LEU A 368 -0.47 10.64 3.10
N ALA A 369 -1.04 9.46 2.85
CA ALA A 369 -0.35 8.19 2.99
C ALA A 369 0.53 7.89 1.78
N SER A 370 1.78 7.53 2.04
CA SER A 370 2.64 6.92 1.02
C SER A 370 2.13 5.52 0.69
N VAL A 371 1.90 5.28 -0.59
CA VAL A 371 1.24 4.07 -1.11
C VAL A 371 2.25 3.06 -1.68
N GLN A 372 3.54 3.31 -1.50
CA GLN A 372 4.58 2.47 -2.09
C GLN A 372 4.47 1.01 -1.61
N HIS A 373 4.36 0.08 -2.55
CA HIS A 373 4.29 -1.36 -2.27
C HIS A 373 5.69 -2.01 -2.14
N PRO A 374 5.81 -3.09 -1.36
CA PRO A 374 6.90 -4.04 -1.54
C PRO A 374 6.68 -4.80 -2.85
N SER A 375 7.71 -4.93 -3.69
CA SER A 375 7.67 -5.83 -4.85
C SER A 375 8.52 -7.05 -4.53
N GLN A 376 7.88 -8.14 -4.11
CA GLN A 376 8.57 -9.36 -3.68
C GLN A 376 8.33 -10.53 -4.63
N THR A 377 9.05 -11.63 -4.39
CA THR A 377 8.98 -12.84 -5.22
C THR A 377 7.57 -13.42 -5.29
N LYS A 378 6.81 -13.39 -4.19
CA LYS A 378 5.41 -13.85 -4.16
C LYS A 378 4.54 -13.03 -5.11
N ASP A 379 4.67 -11.69 -5.10
CA ASP A 379 3.94 -10.81 -6.01
C ASP A 379 4.29 -11.12 -7.47
N ILE A 380 5.57 -11.30 -7.78
CA ILE A 380 6.04 -11.61 -9.14
C ILE A 380 5.44 -12.95 -9.63
N ILE A 381 5.46 -13.98 -8.79
CA ILE A 381 4.87 -15.29 -9.12
C ILE A 381 3.37 -15.15 -9.39
N LEU A 382 2.64 -14.39 -8.55
CA LEU A 382 1.21 -14.16 -8.73
C LEU A 382 0.90 -13.34 -9.98
N ILE A 383 1.72 -12.34 -10.33
CA ILE A 383 1.58 -11.57 -11.57
C ILE A 383 1.81 -12.45 -12.79
N VAL A 384 2.80 -13.34 -12.77
CA VAL A 384 3.05 -14.30 -13.85
C VAL A 384 1.88 -15.28 -13.98
N LEU A 385 1.38 -15.81 -12.86
CA LEU A 385 0.21 -16.69 -12.85
C LEU A 385 -1.02 -15.97 -13.40
N TRP A 386 -1.28 -14.74 -12.96
CA TRP A 386 -2.40 -13.92 -13.42
C TRP A 386 -2.32 -13.66 -14.92
N SER A 387 -1.15 -13.26 -15.41
CA SER A 387 -0.92 -12.99 -16.84
C SER A 387 -1.13 -14.25 -17.69
N GLY A 388 -0.65 -15.41 -17.21
CA GLY A 388 -0.86 -16.70 -17.87
C GLY A 388 -2.33 -17.11 -17.91
N LEU A 389 -3.06 -16.96 -16.80
CA LEU A 389 -4.50 -17.25 -16.73
C LEU A 389 -5.32 -16.33 -17.62
N ALA A 390 -5.02 -15.02 -17.61
CA ALA A 390 -5.70 -14.04 -18.46
C ALA A 390 -5.45 -14.33 -19.95
N PHE A 391 -4.21 -14.66 -20.33
CA PHE A 391 -3.89 -15.02 -21.72
C PHE A 391 -4.58 -16.31 -22.15
N TYR A 392 -4.55 -17.35 -21.31
CA TYR A 392 -5.23 -18.62 -21.60
C TYR A 392 -6.74 -18.42 -21.76
N HIS A 393 -7.35 -17.65 -20.85
CA HIS A 393 -8.76 -17.35 -20.91
C HIS A 393 -9.13 -16.59 -22.19
N PHE A 394 -8.36 -15.55 -22.52
CA PHE A 394 -8.53 -14.76 -23.74
C PHE A 394 -8.47 -15.63 -25.01
N ALA A 395 -7.45 -16.50 -25.11
CA ALA A 395 -7.28 -17.39 -26.26
C ALA A 395 -8.47 -18.35 -26.41
N ARG A 396 -8.90 -18.98 -25.30
CA ARG A 396 -10.01 -19.95 -25.31
C ARG A 396 -11.36 -19.30 -25.63
N HIS A 397 -11.59 -18.12 -25.09
CA HIS A 397 -12.81 -17.38 -25.33
C HIS A 397 -12.87 -16.83 -26.77
N GLY A 398 -11.70 -16.54 -27.38
CA GLY A 398 -11.60 -16.30 -28.83
C GLY A 398 -11.96 -17.53 -29.67
N VAL A 399 -11.49 -18.72 -29.29
CA VAL A 399 -11.88 -19.99 -29.95
C VAL A 399 -13.38 -20.25 -29.82
N GLY A 400 -13.97 -20.00 -28.65
CA GLY A 400 -15.42 -20.14 -28.43
C GLY A 400 -16.24 -19.36 -29.45
N ILE A 401 -15.91 -18.08 -29.63
CA ILE A 401 -16.58 -17.19 -30.60
C ILE A 401 -16.46 -17.72 -32.04
N LEU A 402 -15.27 -18.20 -32.43
CA LEU A 402 -15.04 -18.76 -33.77
C LEU A 402 -15.85 -20.04 -34.00
N THR A 403 -15.98 -20.90 -32.99
CA THR A 403 -16.73 -22.17 -33.09
C THR A 403 -18.25 -21.97 -33.08
N SER A 404 -18.76 -21.04 -32.26
CA SER A 404 -20.19 -20.70 -32.21
C SER A 404 -20.66 -19.92 -33.44
N GLY A 405 -19.74 -19.27 -34.18
CA GLY A 405 -20.03 -18.58 -35.42
C GLY A 405 -20.55 -19.47 -36.57
N SER A 406 -20.58 -20.80 -36.40
CA SER A 406 -21.21 -21.73 -37.35
C SER A 406 -22.72 -21.91 -37.14
N GLU A 407 -23.28 -21.48 -36.01
CA GLU A 407 -24.73 -21.46 -35.76
C GLU A 407 -25.21 -20.03 -35.44
N THR A 408 -25.61 -19.32 -36.50
CA THR A 408 -26.41 -18.07 -36.49
C THR A 408 -25.81 -16.88 -35.71
N ILE A 409 -25.02 -16.07 -36.41
CA ILE A 409 -24.69 -14.69 -36.01
C ILE A 409 -25.80 -13.76 -36.51
N PRO A 410 -26.55 -13.11 -35.61
CA PRO A 410 -27.00 -11.75 -35.86
C PRO A 410 -26.59 -10.87 -34.67
N LEU A 411 -25.28 -10.68 -34.46
CA LEU A 411 -24.78 -9.75 -33.42
C LEU A 411 -23.50 -8.99 -33.84
N LEU A 412 -23.16 -9.05 -35.14
CA LEU A 412 -22.17 -8.18 -35.78
C LEU A 412 -22.81 -7.17 -36.76
N GLY A 413 -24.13 -6.98 -36.68
CA GLY A 413 -24.85 -5.98 -37.45
C GLY A 413 -25.48 -4.92 -36.53
N VAL A 414 -24.89 -3.72 -36.57
CA VAL A 414 -25.35 -2.44 -35.98
C VAL A 414 -25.16 -2.28 -34.47
#